data_AF-A0A1B6JHG1-F1
#
_entry.id   AF-A0A1B6JHG1-F1
#
_cell.length_a   1.000
_cell.length_b   1.000
_cell.length_c   1.000
_cell.angle_alpha   90.00
_cell.angle_beta   90.00
_cell.angle_gamma   90.00
#
_symmetry.space_group_name_H-M   'P 1'
#
loop_
_entity.id
_entity.type
_entity.pdbx_description
1 polymer ?
#
loop_
_entity_poly.entity_id
_entity_poly.type
_entity_poly.pdbx_seq_one_letter_code
_entity_poly.pdbx_strand_id
1 'polypeptide(L)'
;MEFIEDIPTPNLDNVVMHGSFGKKIEGTLCLTGHYILLSSRTEHNDELMMLTINVDAVERKLNGPTGGSVILKCKDFRIIQLDISPLEAFNNVATSIETLSSFEDQTKFYPFFFRPNYPILEDGWTAFQPELEFSKLLQGDDWRITYVNSDFKVCPTYPKALVVPKKIDDKTIMASAKFRDGGRFPVLSYRHEKGTVLLRSSQPLTGASSHRCKEDKDLLDAVLGPG
;
A
#
# COMPACT_ATOMS: atom_id res chain seq x y z
N MET A 1 15.95 -19.00 -5.41
CA MET A 1 16.30 -19.23 -6.83
C MET A 1 15.51 -18.33 -7.78
N GLU A 2 14.42 -17.69 -7.32
CA GLU A 2 13.46 -16.95 -8.17
C GLU A 2 13.94 -15.57 -8.68
N PHE A 3 14.90 -14.93 -7.99
CA PHE A 3 15.43 -13.60 -8.37
C PHE A 3 16.90 -13.63 -8.81
N ILE A 4 17.49 -14.82 -8.97
CA ILE A 4 18.94 -14.94 -9.23
C ILE A 4 19.31 -14.34 -10.59
N GLU A 5 18.46 -14.52 -11.59
CA GLU A 5 18.69 -14.01 -12.95
C GLU A 5 18.64 -12.48 -13.01
N ASP A 6 17.85 -11.85 -12.13
CA ASP A 6 17.72 -10.39 -12.03
C ASP A 6 18.89 -9.73 -11.25
N ILE A 7 19.75 -10.53 -10.63
CA ILE A 7 20.84 -10.07 -9.74
C ILE A 7 22.18 -10.69 -10.15
N PRO A 8 22.75 -10.30 -11.32
CA PRO A 8 24.03 -10.81 -11.79
C PRO A 8 25.21 -10.45 -10.87
N THR A 9 25.10 -9.39 -10.06
CA THR A 9 26.12 -8.99 -9.07
C THR A 9 25.48 -8.89 -7.69
N PRO A 10 25.29 -10.04 -6.99
CA PRO A 10 24.59 -10.08 -5.70
C PRO A 10 25.42 -9.56 -4.54
N ASN A 11 26.75 -9.64 -4.64
CA ASN A 11 27.68 -9.10 -3.65
C ASN A 11 28.77 -8.30 -4.35
N LEU A 12 29.09 -7.13 -3.82
CA LEU A 12 30.10 -6.25 -4.37
C LEU A 12 30.85 -5.53 -3.25
N ASP A 13 32.15 -5.79 -3.15
CA ASP A 13 33.04 -5.12 -2.20
C ASP A 13 33.46 -3.73 -2.71
N ASN A 14 33.97 -2.90 -1.79
CA ASN A 14 34.51 -1.56 -2.07
C ASN A 14 33.49 -0.59 -2.69
N VAL A 15 32.22 -0.72 -2.35
CA VAL A 15 31.17 0.24 -2.71
C VAL A 15 31.21 1.40 -1.72
N VAL A 16 31.26 2.63 -2.22
CA VAL A 16 31.23 3.83 -1.38
C VAL A 16 29.83 4.42 -1.38
N MET A 17 29.15 4.31 -0.25
CA MET A 17 27.85 4.94 -0.01
C MET A 17 28.04 6.35 0.54
N HIS A 18 27.30 7.31 -0.01
CA HIS A 18 27.17 8.65 0.55
C HIS A 18 25.81 8.75 1.22
N GLY A 19 25.82 8.82 2.55
CA GLY A 19 24.64 9.00 3.38
C GLY A 19 24.26 10.46 3.58
N SER A 20 23.25 10.69 4.43
CA SER A 20 22.82 12.04 4.82
C SER A 20 23.99 12.86 5.38
N PHE A 21 24.04 14.14 5.03
CA PHE A 21 25.07 15.09 5.48
C PHE A 21 26.51 14.77 5.03
N GLY A 22 26.68 13.97 3.97
CA GLY A 22 27.99 13.75 3.35
C GLY A 22 28.88 12.71 4.05
N LYS A 23 28.32 11.94 5.00
CA LYS A 23 29.03 10.79 5.58
C LYS A 23 29.26 9.74 4.49
N LYS A 24 30.53 9.37 4.27
CA LYS A 24 30.91 8.31 3.34
C LYS A 24 31.15 7.02 4.10
N ILE A 25 30.58 5.94 3.60
CA ILE A 25 30.74 4.60 4.15
C ILE A 25 31.20 3.71 2.99
N GLU A 26 32.45 3.25 3.08
CA GLU A 26 32.94 2.19 2.20
C GLU A 26 32.58 0.85 2.80
N GLY A 27 32.07 -0.07 1.99
CA GLY A 27 31.64 -1.37 2.47
C GLY A 27 31.28 -2.33 1.37
N THR A 28 30.62 -3.41 1.78
CA THR A 28 30.11 -4.43 0.86
C THR A 28 28.63 -4.23 0.64
N LEU A 29 28.26 -4.03 -0.62
CA LEU A 29 26.87 -4.06 -1.07
C LEU A 29 26.45 -5.51 -1.27
N CYS A 30 25.31 -5.88 -0.69
CA CYS A 30 24.62 -7.13 -0.94
C CYS A 30 23.20 -6.84 -1.43
N LEU A 31 22.88 -7.37 -2.61
CA LEU A 31 21.56 -7.32 -3.21
C LEU A 31 20.89 -8.68 -3.08
N THR A 32 19.67 -8.67 -2.55
CA THR A 32 18.77 -9.83 -2.52
C THR A 32 17.51 -9.51 -3.34
N GLY A 33 16.59 -10.46 -3.48
CA GLY A 33 15.32 -10.21 -4.19
C GLY A 33 14.48 -9.07 -3.59
N HIS A 34 14.67 -8.74 -2.32
CA HIS A 34 13.85 -7.75 -1.61
C HIS A 34 14.63 -6.67 -0.87
N TYR A 35 15.92 -6.88 -0.61
CA TYR A 35 16.74 -5.97 0.19
C TYR A 35 17.98 -5.48 -0.56
N ILE A 36 18.29 -4.22 -0.31
CA ILE A 36 19.58 -3.58 -0.54
C ILE A 36 20.25 -3.48 0.83
N LEU A 37 21.38 -4.16 0.98
CA LEU A 37 22.17 -4.18 2.20
C LEU A 37 23.55 -3.59 1.91
N LEU A 38 24.06 -2.74 2.79
CA LEU A 38 25.45 -2.30 2.74
C LEU A 38 26.02 -2.32 4.15
N SER A 39 27.13 -3.03 4.36
CA SER A 39 27.82 -3.07 5.65
C SER A 39 29.26 -2.58 5.49
N SER A 40 29.66 -1.65 6.35
CA SER A 40 31.02 -1.08 6.36
C SER A 40 32.10 -2.10 6.75
N ARG A 41 31.72 -3.26 7.30
CA ARG A 41 32.62 -4.26 7.90
C ARG A 41 33.56 -3.69 8.99
N THR A 42 33.27 -2.49 9.51
CA THR A 42 33.97 -1.88 10.65
C THR A 42 33.18 -2.10 11.94
N GLU A 43 33.82 -1.99 13.11
CA GLU A 43 33.17 -2.16 14.43
C GLU A 43 32.08 -1.10 14.71
N HIS A 44 32.00 -0.05 13.89
CA HIS A 44 30.94 0.95 13.96
C HIS A 44 29.75 0.46 13.12
N ASN A 45 28.55 0.40 13.73
CA ASN A 45 27.26 -0.05 13.15
C ASN A 45 26.75 0.78 11.94
N ASP A 46 27.64 1.15 11.03
CA ASP A 46 27.35 1.88 9.81
C ASP A 46 26.87 0.89 8.74
N GLU A 47 25.57 0.61 8.81
CA GLU A 47 24.88 -0.31 7.91
C GLU A 47 23.68 0.37 7.24
N LEU A 48 23.44 0.00 5.99
CA LEU A 48 22.19 0.24 5.29
C LEU A 48 21.46 -1.09 5.18
N MET A 49 20.19 -1.11 5.61
CA MET A 49 19.25 -2.15 5.28
C MET A 49 17.95 -1.50 4.82
N MET A 50 17.55 -1.78 3.57
CA MET A 50 16.37 -1.18 2.98
C MET A 50 15.71 -2.12 1.99
N LEU A 51 14.38 -2.10 1.93
CA LEU A 51 13.65 -2.83 0.89
C LEU A 51 13.83 -2.18 -0.49
N THR A 52 13.98 -3.00 -1.53
CA THR A 52 14.09 -2.53 -2.92
C THR A 52 12.86 -1.71 -3.35
N ILE A 53 11.66 -2.10 -2.89
CA ILE A 53 10.41 -1.37 -3.15
C ILE A 53 10.35 0.04 -2.54
N ASN A 54 11.28 0.37 -1.63
CA ASN A 54 11.39 1.72 -1.08
C ASN A 54 12.11 2.69 -2.04
N VAL A 55 12.77 2.16 -3.07
CA VAL A 55 13.34 2.98 -4.16
C VAL A 55 12.18 3.44 -5.06
N ASP A 56 12.13 4.73 -5.32
CA ASP A 56 11.18 5.39 -6.22
C ASP A 56 11.78 5.60 -7.61
N ALA A 57 13.06 6.01 -7.66
CA ALA A 57 13.79 6.19 -8.91
C ALA A 57 15.28 5.85 -8.74
N VAL A 58 15.87 5.35 -9.83
CA VAL A 58 17.30 5.06 -9.95
C VAL A 58 17.89 5.99 -11.01
N GLU A 59 18.88 6.80 -10.64
CA GLU A 59 19.66 7.59 -11.60
C GLU A 59 21.08 7.05 -11.73
N ARG A 60 21.60 7.09 -12.95
CA ARG A 60 22.93 6.58 -13.31
C ARG A 60 23.82 7.75 -13.71
N LYS A 61 24.95 7.93 -13.02
CA LYS A 61 25.94 8.96 -13.34
C LYS A 61 27.31 8.34 -13.54
N LEU A 62 27.84 8.38 -14.76
CA LEU A 62 29.19 7.88 -15.04
C LEU A 62 30.27 8.80 -14.47
N ASN A 63 31.31 8.21 -13.87
CA ASN A 63 32.48 8.91 -13.33
C ASN A 63 33.74 8.48 -14.10
N GLY A 64 33.74 8.71 -15.41
CA GLY A 64 34.82 8.26 -16.31
C GLY A 64 34.61 6.82 -16.84
N PRO A 65 35.66 6.18 -17.37
CA PRO A 65 35.54 4.88 -18.02
C PRO A 65 35.51 3.68 -17.04
N THR A 66 35.82 3.90 -15.77
CA THR A 66 36.04 2.82 -14.78
C THR A 66 34.80 2.49 -13.94
N GLY A 67 33.75 3.32 -13.96
CA GLY A 67 32.58 3.13 -13.11
C GLY A 67 31.67 4.37 -13.03
N GLY A 68 30.82 4.42 -12.00
CA GLY A 68 29.86 5.50 -11.83
C GLY A 68 29.16 5.49 -10.47
N SER A 69 28.26 6.45 -10.29
CA SER A 69 27.39 6.60 -9.14
C SER A 69 25.96 6.17 -9.48
N VAL A 70 25.41 5.23 -8.72
CA VAL A 70 23.99 4.90 -8.72
C VAL A 70 23.32 5.71 -7.63
N ILE A 71 22.39 6.60 -8.01
CA ILE A 71 21.68 7.48 -7.09
C ILE A 71 20.26 6.93 -6.91
N LEU A 72 19.95 6.51 -5.69
CA LEU A 72 18.65 5.99 -5.29
C LEU A 72 17.83 7.11 -4.66
N LYS A 73 16.69 7.45 -5.26
CA LYS A 73 15.70 8.33 -4.66
C LYS A 73 14.65 7.46 -3.98
N CYS A 74 14.48 7.60 -2.68
CA CYS A 74 13.63 6.73 -1.88
C CYS A 74 12.29 7.41 -1.53
N LYS A 75 11.26 6.58 -1.31
CA LYS A 75 9.91 7.02 -0.91
C LYS A 75 9.87 7.67 0.48
N ASP A 76 10.92 7.47 1.28
CA ASP A 76 11.13 8.13 2.57
C ASP A 76 12.00 9.40 2.49
N PHE A 77 12.13 9.97 1.29
CA PHE A 77 12.88 11.21 0.98
C PHE A 77 14.39 11.11 1.14
N ARG A 78 14.94 9.92 1.43
CA ARG A 78 16.39 9.72 1.38
C ARG A 78 16.88 9.71 -0.06
N ILE A 79 18.04 10.33 -0.27
CA ILE A 79 18.82 10.20 -1.51
C ILE A 79 20.11 9.50 -1.12
N ILE A 80 20.32 8.30 -1.65
CA ILE A 80 21.49 7.47 -1.35
C ILE A 80 22.31 7.34 -2.62
N GLN A 81 23.57 7.75 -2.58
CA GLN A 81 24.49 7.59 -3.71
C GLN A 81 25.44 6.42 -3.43
N LEU A 82 25.56 5.50 -4.39
CA LEU A 82 26.49 4.37 -4.36
C LEU A 82 27.51 4.55 -5.48
N ASP A 83 28.76 4.81 -5.13
CA ASP A 83 29.85 4.84 -6.10
C ASP A 83 30.39 3.42 -6.30
N ILE A 84 30.41 2.98 -7.56
CA ILE A 84 30.65 1.59 -7.95
C ILE A 84 31.65 1.51 -9.11
N SER A 85 32.60 0.60 -8.98
CA SER A 85 33.57 0.18 -10.01
C SER A 85 33.76 -1.34 -9.91
N PRO A 86 33.99 -2.08 -11.03
CA PRO A 86 34.11 -1.63 -12.42
C PRO A 86 32.76 -1.26 -13.08
N LEU A 87 32.82 -0.69 -14.29
CA LEU A 87 31.65 -0.28 -15.08
C LEU A 87 30.61 -1.40 -15.27
N GLU A 88 31.05 -2.66 -15.41
CA GLU A 88 30.17 -3.82 -15.49
C GLU A 88 29.32 -3.98 -14.22
N ALA A 89 29.96 -3.96 -13.05
CA ALA A 89 29.27 -4.07 -11.76
C ALA A 89 28.32 -2.89 -11.52
N PHE A 90 28.73 -1.68 -11.92
CA PHE A 90 27.87 -0.49 -11.88
C PHE A 90 26.58 -0.68 -12.69
N ASN A 91 26.69 -1.16 -13.94
CA ASN A 91 25.54 -1.38 -14.80
C ASN A 91 24.64 -2.50 -14.26
N ASN A 92 25.25 -3.60 -13.81
CA ASN A 92 24.54 -4.73 -13.21
C ASN A 92 23.73 -4.31 -11.99
N VAL A 93 24.36 -3.65 -11.01
CA VAL A 93 23.70 -3.18 -9.78
C VAL A 93 22.58 -2.18 -10.09
N ALA A 94 22.83 -1.20 -10.97
CA ALA A 94 21.81 -0.21 -11.33
C ALA A 94 20.58 -0.86 -11.97
N THR A 95 20.79 -1.78 -12.91
CA THR A 95 19.72 -2.52 -13.58
C THR A 95 18.98 -3.44 -12.60
N SER A 96 19.69 -4.18 -11.74
CA SER A 96 19.07 -5.02 -10.72
C SER A 96 18.16 -4.22 -9.80
N ILE A 97 18.63 -3.09 -9.26
CA ILE A 97 17.80 -2.27 -8.35
C ILE A 97 16.58 -1.70 -9.09
N GLU A 98 16.77 -1.23 -10.33
CA GLU A 98 15.68 -0.73 -11.17
C GLU A 98 14.61 -1.80 -11.41
N THR A 99 15.01 -3.01 -11.83
CA THR A 99 14.10 -4.16 -12.01
C THR A 99 13.40 -4.56 -10.71
N LEU A 100 14.14 -4.74 -9.61
CA LEU A 100 13.58 -5.20 -8.33
C LEU A 100 12.66 -4.15 -7.66
N SER A 101 12.87 -2.85 -7.92
CA SER A 101 12.05 -1.77 -7.38
C SER A 101 10.74 -1.53 -8.15
N SER A 102 10.65 -2.06 -9.38
CA SER A 102 9.56 -1.80 -10.33
C SER A 102 8.72 -3.03 -10.69
N PHE A 103 8.84 -4.14 -9.95
CA PHE A 103 8.01 -5.32 -10.20
C PHE A 103 6.51 -5.01 -10.18
N GLU A 104 5.81 -5.37 -11.26
CA GLU A 104 4.35 -5.24 -11.37
C GLU A 104 3.61 -6.40 -10.66
N ASP A 105 4.23 -7.57 -10.60
CA ASP A 105 3.67 -8.76 -9.98
C ASP A 105 3.80 -8.70 -8.46
N GLN A 106 2.68 -8.47 -7.78
CA GLN A 106 2.60 -8.37 -6.33
C GLN A 106 3.01 -9.66 -5.62
N THR A 107 2.86 -10.83 -6.26
CA THR A 107 3.23 -12.11 -5.65
C THR A 107 4.73 -12.23 -5.42
N LYS A 108 5.52 -11.39 -6.10
CA LYS A 108 6.98 -11.29 -5.93
C LYS A 108 7.40 -10.40 -4.77
N PHE A 109 6.47 -9.71 -4.10
CA PHE A 109 6.81 -8.78 -3.02
C PHE A 109 7.20 -9.51 -1.73
N TYR A 110 8.04 -8.86 -0.92
CA TYR A 110 8.59 -9.42 0.32
C TYR A 110 7.56 -10.10 1.24
N PRO A 111 6.33 -9.57 1.45
CA PRO A 111 5.35 -10.22 2.31
C PRO A 111 5.00 -11.66 1.92
N PHE A 112 5.11 -12.05 0.64
CA PHE A 112 4.88 -13.42 0.17
C PHE A 112 6.04 -14.37 0.46
N PHE A 113 7.24 -13.83 0.73
CA PHE A 113 8.45 -14.59 1.04
C PHE A 113 8.80 -14.55 2.54
N PHE A 114 8.16 -13.65 3.30
CA PHE A 114 8.42 -13.49 4.71
C PHE A 114 8.03 -14.77 5.48
N ARG A 115 9.01 -15.32 6.21
CA ARG A 115 8.81 -16.45 7.11
C ARG A 115 9.19 -16.01 8.51
N PRO A 116 8.23 -15.79 9.41
CA PRO A 116 8.55 -15.39 10.78
C PRO A 116 9.36 -16.48 11.46
N ASN A 117 10.47 -16.07 12.09
CA ASN A 117 11.29 -16.94 12.94
C ASN A 117 10.85 -16.90 14.41
N TYR A 118 9.72 -16.24 14.69
CA TYR A 118 9.10 -16.11 16.00
C TYR A 118 7.66 -16.65 15.96
N PRO A 119 7.12 -17.10 17.11
CA PRO A 119 5.73 -17.53 17.17
C PRO A 119 4.79 -16.33 16.93
N ILE A 120 3.79 -16.54 16.07
CA ILE A 120 2.72 -15.56 15.85
C ILE A 120 1.80 -15.61 17.08
N LEU A 121 1.74 -14.51 17.83
CA LEU A 121 0.97 -14.42 19.08
C LEU A 121 -0.52 -14.11 18.84
N GLU A 122 -0.80 -13.32 17.79
CA GLU A 122 -2.14 -12.83 17.47
C GLU A 122 -2.44 -13.02 15.99
N ASP A 123 -3.70 -13.32 15.68
CA ASP A 123 -4.17 -13.39 14.30
C ASP A 123 -4.55 -11.99 13.79
N GLY A 124 -3.63 -11.38 13.05
CA GLY A 124 -3.87 -10.09 12.39
C GLY A 124 -4.90 -10.13 11.27
N TRP A 125 -5.24 -11.31 10.71
CA TRP A 125 -6.19 -11.41 9.59
C TRP A 125 -7.64 -11.22 10.03
N THR A 126 -7.96 -11.68 11.23
CA THR A 126 -9.32 -11.60 11.80
C THR A 126 -9.46 -10.51 12.86
N ALA A 127 -8.40 -9.73 13.10
CA ALA A 127 -8.38 -8.64 14.08
C ALA A 127 -9.49 -7.59 13.88
N PHE A 128 -9.99 -7.43 12.64
CA PHE A 128 -11.11 -6.55 12.33
C PHE A 128 -12.21 -7.30 11.57
N GLN A 129 -13.39 -7.36 12.16
CA GLN A 129 -14.61 -7.86 11.52
C GLN A 129 -15.76 -6.87 11.79
N PRO A 130 -16.47 -6.36 10.77
CA PRO A 130 -17.57 -5.43 10.96
C PRO A 130 -18.64 -5.92 11.95
N GLU A 131 -18.90 -7.22 11.97
CA GLU A 131 -19.81 -7.90 12.90
C GLU A 131 -19.40 -7.71 14.36
N LEU A 132 -18.10 -7.79 14.65
CA LEU A 132 -17.53 -7.64 15.99
C LEU A 132 -17.41 -6.16 16.36
N GLU A 133 -16.83 -5.36 15.46
CA GLU A 133 -16.58 -3.93 15.66
C GLU A 133 -17.88 -3.18 15.94
N PHE A 134 -18.92 -3.44 15.15
CA PHE A 134 -20.21 -2.75 15.28
C PHE A 134 -21.24 -3.55 16.10
N SER A 135 -20.82 -4.57 16.86
CA SER A 135 -21.72 -5.45 17.62
C SER A 135 -22.72 -4.69 18.50
N LYS A 136 -22.27 -3.71 19.30
CA LYS A 136 -23.13 -2.85 20.13
C LYS A 136 -24.14 -2.05 19.30
N LEU A 137 -23.74 -1.59 18.13
CA LEU A 137 -24.60 -0.82 17.24
C LEU A 137 -25.68 -1.71 16.62
N LEU A 138 -25.31 -2.92 16.23
CA LEU A 138 -26.18 -3.90 15.57
C LEU A 138 -27.23 -4.51 16.51
N GLN A 139 -27.07 -4.34 17.83
CA GLN A 139 -28.12 -4.67 18.81
C GLN A 139 -29.31 -3.71 18.74
N GLY A 140 -29.13 -2.50 18.20
CA GLY A 140 -30.21 -1.54 17.97
C GLY A 140 -31.04 -1.86 16.72
N ASP A 141 -32.11 -1.09 16.52
CA ASP A 141 -33.03 -1.27 15.38
C ASP A 141 -32.77 -0.32 14.19
N ASP A 142 -31.70 0.46 14.24
CA ASP A 142 -31.43 1.50 13.22
C ASP A 142 -30.48 1.03 12.11
N TRP A 143 -29.62 0.04 12.38
CA TRP A 143 -28.54 -0.37 11.49
C TRP A 143 -28.56 -1.88 11.24
N ARG A 144 -28.06 -2.30 10.08
CA ARG A 144 -27.86 -3.71 9.73
C ARG A 144 -26.56 -3.89 8.96
N ILE A 145 -26.05 -5.11 8.98
CA ILE A 145 -25.04 -5.53 8.01
C ILE A 145 -25.72 -5.91 6.70
N THR A 146 -25.15 -5.47 5.59
CA THR A 146 -25.46 -5.96 4.25
C THR A 146 -24.25 -6.70 3.67
N TYR A 147 -24.55 -7.79 2.96
CA TYR A 147 -23.59 -8.57 2.16
C TYR A 147 -23.82 -8.39 0.66
N VAL A 148 -24.52 -7.31 0.27
CA VAL A 148 -24.79 -6.97 -1.13
C VAL A 148 -23.50 -6.86 -1.96
N ASN A 149 -22.36 -6.61 -1.31
CA ASN A 149 -21.04 -6.51 -1.93
C ASN A 149 -20.13 -7.72 -1.63
N SER A 150 -20.67 -8.87 -1.22
CA SER A 150 -19.89 -10.06 -0.84
C SER A 150 -18.99 -10.61 -1.94
N ASP A 151 -19.37 -10.41 -3.20
CA ASP A 151 -18.63 -10.78 -4.41
C ASP A 151 -17.97 -9.58 -5.12
N PHE A 152 -17.94 -8.42 -4.46
CA PHE A 152 -17.35 -7.17 -4.96
C PHE A 152 -17.98 -6.60 -6.25
N LYS A 153 -19.14 -7.10 -6.69
CA LYS A 153 -19.78 -6.63 -7.93
C LYS A 153 -20.44 -5.26 -7.83
N VAL A 154 -20.93 -4.88 -6.65
CA VAL A 154 -21.60 -3.59 -6.45
C VAL A 154 -20.59 -2.45 -6.34
N CYS A 155 -19.52 -2.67 -5.58
CA CYS A 155 -18.41 -1.74 -5.45
C CYS A 155 -17.10 -2.54 -5.23
N PRO A 156 -16.22 -2.62 -6.25
CA PRO A 156 -14.97 -3.37 -6.15
C PRO A 156 -14.00 -2.87 -5.07
N THR A 157 -14.18 -1.63 -4.61
CA THR A 157 -13.28 -0.94 -3.68
C THR A 157 -13.85 -0.76 -2.28
N TYR A 158 -15.00 -1.39 -2.00
CA TYR A 158 -15.61 -1.52 -0.67
C TYR A 158 -15.40 -2.94 -0.12
N PRO A 159 -15.45 -3.13 1.21
CA PRO A 159 -15.42 -4.45 1.82
C PRO A 159 -16.65 -5.29 1.47
N LYS A 160 -16.56 -6.59 1.78
CA LYS A 160 -17.63 -7.58 1.55
C LYS A 160 -18.88 -7.32 2.41
N ALA A 161 -18.66 -6.91 3.66
CA ALA A 161 -19.69 -6.60 4.63
C ALA A 161 -19.68 -5.11 4.94
N LEU A 162 -20.85 -4.49 4.92
CA LEU A 162 -21.03 -3.06 5.10
C LEU A 162 -22.16 -2.79 6.07
N VAL A 163 -22.07 -1.70 6.85
CA VAL A 163 -23.12 -1.28 7.77
C VAL A 163 -23.96 -0.17 7.13
N VAL A 164 -25.27 -0.41 7.06
CA VAL A 164 -26.26 0.45 6.39
C VAL A 164 -27.51 0.59 7.24
N PRO A 165 -28.36 1.61 7.01
CA PRO A 165 -29.60 1.76 7.77
C PRO A 165 -30.52 0.54 7.58
N LYS A 166 -31.12 0.05 8.67
CA LYS A 166 -31.95 -1.17 8.67
C LYS A 166 -33.14 -1.09 7.73
N LYS A 167 -33.70 0.11 7.55
CA LYS A 167 -34.87 0.40 6.70
C LYS A 167 -34.59 0.36 5.20
N ILE A 168 -33.32 0.42 4.79
CA ILE A 168 -32.92 0.44 3.38
C ILE A 168 -32.67 -1.00 2.94
N ASP A 169 -33.33 -1.42 1.86
CA ASP A 169 -33.13 -2.74 1.27
C ASP A 169 -31.91 -2.76 0.32
N ASP A 170 -31.45 -3.97 -0.04
CA ASP A 170 -30.28 -4.12 -0.91
C ASP A 170 -30.53 -3.65 -2.36
N LYS A 171 -31.80 -3.55 -2.82
CA LYS A 171 -32.13 -3.05 -4.16
C LYS A 171 -31.92 -1.54 -4.24
N THR A 172 -32.37 -0.80 -3.23
CA THR A 172 -32.12 0.64 -3.07
C THR A 172 -30.61 0.90 -3.01
N ILE A 173 -29.85 0.08 -2.30
CA ILE A 173 -28.38 0.20 -2.25
C ILE A 173 -27.76 0.02 -3.64
N MET A 174 -28.15 -1.01 -4.39
CA MET A 174 -27.64 -1.24 -5.74
C MET A 174 -27.97 -0.09 -6.70
N ALA A 175 -29.12 0.56 -6.54
CA ALA A 175 -29.49 1.74 -7.32
C ALA A 175 -28.66 2.97 -6.93
N SER A 176 -28.49 3.26 -5.64
CA SER A 176 -27.59 4.33 -5.14
C SER A 176 -26.15 4.10 -5.61
N ALA A 177 -25.66 2.86 -5.58
CA ALA A 177 -24.32 2.51 -6.08
C ALA A 177 -24.13 2.90 -7.55
N LYS A 178 -25.11 2.63 -8.42
CA LYS A 178 -25.05 3.04 -9.85
C LYS A 178 -25.02 4.55 -10.04
N PHE A 179 -25.54 5.31 -9.07
CA PHE A 179 -25.52 6.77 -9.10
C PHE A 179 -24.27 7.38 -8.45
N ARG A 180 -23.40 6.57 -7.83
CA ARG A 180 -22.21 7.01 -7.10
C ARG A 180 -20.96 6.60 -7.84
N ASP A 181 -20.00 7.51 -7.94
CA ASP A 181 -18.76 7.25 -8.66
C ASP A 181 -18.03 6.01 -8.09
N GLY A 182 -17.61 5.10 -8.97
CA GLY A 182 -17.02 3.81 -8.60
C GLY A 182 -17.92 2.90 -7.74
N GLY A 183 -19.24 3.12 -7.69
CA GLY A 183 -20.16 2.30 -6.90
C GLY A 183 -20.14 2.60 -5.40
N ARG A 184 -19.39 3.61 -4.94
CA ARG A 184 -19.14 3.87 -3.51
C ARG A 184 -20.32 4.62 -2.86
N PHE A 185 -21.42 3.89 -2.66
CA PHE A 185 -22.62 4.39 -2.00
C PHE A 185 -22.38 4.79 -0.52
N PRO A 186 -23.25 5.63 0.08
CA PRO A 186 -23.10 6.02 1.48
C PRO A 186 -23.20 4.84 2.44
N VAL A 187 -22.16 4.68 3.26
CA VAL A 187 -22.04 3.61 4.27
C VAL A 187 -21.57 4.18 5.60
N LEU A 188 -21.93 3.52 6.70
CA LEU A 188 -21.51 3.95 8.03
C LEU A 188 -19.99 3.77 8.20
N SER A 189 -19.33 4.82 8.70
CA SER A 189 -17.93 4.77 9.13
C SER A 189 -17.81 4.84 10.65
N TYR A 190 -18.66 5.64 11.30
CA TYR A 190 -18.62 5.84 12.74
C TYR A 190 -19.99 6.30 13.26
N ARG A 191 -20.30 5.95 14.51
CA ARG A 191 -21.45 6.48 15.25
C ARG A 191 -21.01 6.90 16.65
N HIS A 192 -21.29 8.14 16.99
CA HIS A 192 -21.12 8.67 18.33
C HIS A 192 -22.21 8.15 19.27
N GLU A 193 -21.90 8.00 20.57
CA GLU A 193 -22.83 7.49 21.58
C GLU A 193 -24.14 8.31 21.67
N LYS A 194 -24.04 9.63 21.45
CA LYS A 194 -25.20 10.55 21.40
C LYS A 194 -26.04 10.45 20.11
N GLY A 195 -25.73 9.53 19.20
CA GLY A 195 -26.54 9.24 18.01
C GLY A 195 -26.08 9.89 16.70
N THR A 196 -25.15 10.84 16.72
CA THR A 196 -24.56 11.42 15.51
C THR A 196 -23.76 10.37 14.74
N VAL A 197 -23.87 10.36 13.40
CA VAL A 197 -23.14 9.41 12.55
C VAL A 197 -22.26 10.09 11.52
N LEU A 198 -21.17 9.40 11.16
CA LEU A 198 -20.31 9.73 10.04
C LEU A 198 -20.51 8.68 8.96
N LEU A 199 -21.00 9.13 7.80
CA LEU A 199 -21.08 8.33 6.59
C LEU A 199 -19.91 8.67 5.67
N ARG A 200 -19.54 7.72 4.82
CA ARG A 200 -18.60 7.94 3.70
C ARG A 200 -19.21 7.44 2.39
N SER A 201 -18.92 8.14 1.30
CA SER A 201 -19.33 7.80 -0.06
C SER A 201 -18.38 8.44 -1.08
N SER A 202 -18.54 8.13 -2.36
CA SER A 202 -18.02 8.97 -3.45
C SER A 202 -19.01 10.08 -3.84
N GLN A 203 -18.59 10.92 -4.79
CA GLN A 203 -19.44 11.94 -5.39
C GLN A 203 -20.63 11.31 -6.15
N PRO A 204 -21.81 11.97 -6.16
CA PRO A 204 -22.93 11.56 -6.99
C PRO A 204 -22.70 11.92 -8.47
N LEU A 205 -23.18 11.08 -9.38
CA LEU A 205 -23.07 11.23 -10.83
C LEU A 205 -24.21 12.12 -11.38
N THR A 206 -24.33 13.34 -10.85
CA THR A 206 -25.39 14.29 -11.26
C THR A 206 -25.20 14.79 -12.70
N GLY A 207 -23.94 14.95 -13.13
CA GLY A 207 -23.59 15.50 -14.45
C GLY A 207 -24.12 16.92 -14.68
N ALA A 208 -23.95 17.44 -15.90
CA ALA A 208 -24.41 18.78 -16.28
C ALA A 208 -25.94 18.91 -16.27
N SER A 209 -26.66 17.81 -16.47
CA SER A 209 -28.13 17.75 -16.49
C SER A 209 -28.77 17.61 -15.10
N SER A 210 -28.00 17.70 -14.02
CA SER A 210 -28.52 17.64 -12.63
C SER A 210 -29.38 16.41 -12.35
N HIS A 211 -28.96 15.24 -12.85
CA HIS A 211 -29.63 13.97 -12.58
C HIS A 211 -29.77 13.74 -11.07
N ARG A 212 -30.89 13.14 -10.68
CA ARG A 212 -31.19 12.78 -9.30
C ARG A 212 -31.52 11.29 -9.22
N CYS A 213 -31.12 10.65 -8.15
CA CYS A 213 -31.49 9.28 -7.83
C CYS A 213 -32.37 9.28 -6.59
N LYS A 214 -33.58 8.72 -6.72
CA LYS A 214 -34.52 8.63 -5.60
C LYS A 214 -33.96 7.72 -4.52
N GLU A 215 -33.40 6.58 -4.91
CA GLU A 215 -32.86 5.57 -4.01
C GLU A 215 -31.65 6.08 -3.22
N ASP A 216 -30.80 6.91 -3.84
CA ASP A 216 -29.70 7.58 -3.15
C ASP A 216 -30.22 8.59 -2.11
N LYS A 217 -31.27 9.33 -2.45
CA LYS A 217 -31.94 10.23 -1.51
C LYS A 217 -32.57 9.46 -0.35
N ASP A 218 -33.33 8.41 -0.63
CA ASP A 218 -33.99 7.58 0.39
C ASP A 218 -32.97 7.01 1.39
N LEU A 219 -31.80 6.59 0.90
CA LEU A 219 -30.71 6.09 1.72
C LEU A 219 -30.10 7.16 2.65
N LEU A 220 -29.97 8.40 2.18
CA LEU A 220 -29.51 9.52 3.02
C LEU A 220 -30.58 9.96 4.02
N ASP A 221 -31.84 10.05 3.59
CA ASP A 221 -32.98 10.47 4.42
C ASP A 221 -33.22 9.47 5.56
N ALA A 222 -32.95 8.17 5.34
CA ALA A 222 -33.03 7.15 6.39
C ALA A 222 -32.09 7.41 7.59
N VAL A 223 -31.06 8.24 7.41
CA VAL A 223 -30.09 8.60 8.46
C VAL A 223 -30.37 9.98 9.06
N LEU A 224 -30.84 10.93 8.24
CA LEU A 224 -31.06 12.32 8.67
C LEU A 224 -32.27 12.48 9.60
N GLY A 225 -33.18 11.50 9.64
CA GLY A 225 -34.43 11.58 10.40
C GLY A 225 -35.47 12.50 9.72
N PRO A 226 -36.72 12.55 10.22
CA PRO A 226 -37.70 13.53 9.73
C PRO A 226 -37.20 14.94 10.10
N GLY A 227 -36.93 15.75 9.07
CA GLY A 227 -36.63 17.17 9.22
C GLY A 227 -37.86 17.99 9.58
#